data_AF-A0A7V8X6K6-F1
#
_entry.id   AF-A0A7V8X6K6-F1
#
_cell.length_a   1.000
_cell.length_b   1.000
_cell.length_c   1.000
_cell.angle_alpha   90.00
_cell.angle_beta   90.00
_cell.angle_gamma   90.00
#
_symmetry.space_group_name_H-M   'P 1'
#
loop_
_entity.id
_entity.type
_entity.pdbx_description
1 polymer ?
#
loop_
_entity_poly.entity_id
_entity_poly.type
_entity_poly.pdbx_seq_one_letter_code
_entity_poly.pdbx_strand_id
1 'polypeptide(L)' 'MTQETIPVTAPKRYRIGIGGIAIESSTFSPLHATLDDFTILRGDAMQPMYPYLPDWAYRARNDIEFVPCLKARSI' A
#
# COMPACT_ATOMS: atom_id res chain seq x y z
N MET A 1 18.90 5.85 48.37
CA MET A 1 19.23 6.06 46.94
C MET A 1 18.05 5.52 46.14
N THR A 2 17.05 6.37 45.89
CA THR A 2 15.83 6.01 45.17
C THR A 2 16.08 6.21 43.69
N GLN A 3 16.12 5.13 42.90
CA GLN A 3 16.21 5.22 41.45
C GLN A 3 14.84 5.63 40.89
N GLU A 4 14.79 6.82 40.31
CA GLU A 4 13.66 7.30 39.53
C GLU A 4 13.62 6.54 38.20
N THR A 5 12.50 5.87 37.92
CA THR A 5 12.32 5.09 36.70
C THR A 5 11.79 6.01 35.60
N ILE A 6 12.62 6.33 34.60
CA ILE A 6 12.21 7.12 33.44
C ILE A 6 11.21 6.30 32.62
N PRO A 7 10.00 6.81 32.30
CA PRO A 7 9.07 6.09 31.45
C PRO A 7 9.63 6.00 30.03
N VAL A 8 9.91 4.78 29.57
CA VAL A 8 10.22 4.51 28.17
C VAL A 8 8.91 4.56 27.39
N THR A 9 8.76 5.54 26.51
CA THR A 9 7.61 5.65 25.61
C THR A 9 7.52 4.40 24.74
N ALA A 10 6.32 3.80 24.67
CA ALA A 10 6.08 2.64 23.83
C ALA A 10 6.48 2.91 22.37
N PRO A 11 7.05 1.92 21.65
CA PRO A 11 7.47 2.09 20.27
C PRO A 11 6.27 2.46 19.39
N LYS A 12 6.40 3.54 18.62
CA LYS A 12 5.36 4.03 17.72
C LYS A 12 5.25 3.12 16.51
N ARG A 13 4.05 2.57 16.24
CA ARG A 13 3.76 1.82 15.02
C ARG A 13 3.26 2.75 13.91
N TYR A 14 3.66 2.46 12.67
CA TYR A 14 3.29 3.20 11.48
C TYR A 14 2.47 2.33 10.52
N ARG A 15 1.52 2.95 9.83
CA ARG A 15 0.70 2.29 8.80
C ARG A 15 0.86 3.05 7.49
N ILE A 16 1.25 2.36 6.44
CA ILE A 16 1.50 2.94 5.11
C ILE A 16 0.48 2.36 4.15
N GLY A 17 -0.46 3.19 3.69
CA GLY A 17 -1.39 2.82 2.63
C GLY A 17 -0.65 2.62 1.31
N ILE A 18 -0.91 1.50 0.64
CA ILE A 18 -0.31 1.18 -0.65
C ILE A 18 -1.37 0.92 -1.71
N GLY A 19 -1.06 1.31 -2.94
CA GLY A 19 -1.93 1.12 -4.08
C GLY A 19 -1.30 1.62 -5.36
N GLY A 20 -2.02 1.51 -6.46
CA GLY A 20 -1.55 2.03 -7.74
C GLY A 20 -2.62 1.99 -8.83
N ILE A 21 -2.44 2.86 -9.81
CA ILE A 21 -3.27 2.93 -11.01
C ILE A 21 -2.33 2.75 -12.20
N ALA A 22 -2.68 1.87 -13.12
CA ALA A 22 -1.91 1.61 -14.33
C ALA A 22 -2.83 1.65 -15.56
N ILE A 23 -2.55 2.58 -16.46
CA ILE A 23 -3.19 2.74 -17.77
C ILE A 23 -2.19 3.47 -18.68
N GLU A 24 -2.17 3.15 -19.96
CA GLU A 24 -1.50 3.94 -20.97
C GLU A 24 -2.51 4.89 -21.63
N SER A 25 -2.20 6.19 -21.66
CA SER A 25 -3.10 7.21 -22.21
C SER A 25 -2.59 7.71 -23.56
N SER A 26 -3.52 7.99 -24.48
CA SER A 26 -3.22 8.57 -25.79
C SER A 26 -4.05 9.82 -26.02
N THR A 27 -3.38 10.98 -26.16
CA THR A 27 -4.04 12.26 -26.44
C THR A 27 -4.74 12.28 -27.81
N PHE A 28 -4.40 11.36 -28.70
CA PHE A 28 -5.00 11.25 -30.03
C PHE A 28 -6.12 10.20 -30.10
N SER A 29 -6.34 9.44 -29.03
CA SER A 29 -7.45 8.50 -28.96
C SER A 29 -8.75 9.26 -28.71
N PRO A 30 -9.78 9.12 -29.58
CA PRO A 30 -11.11 9.65 -29.28
C PRO A 30 -11.85 8.78 -28.24
N LEU A 31 -11.34 7.57 -27.95
CA LEU A 31 -11.92 6.68 -26.94
C LEU A 31 -11.40 7.07 -25.55
N HIS A 32 -12.32 7.52 -24.71
CA HIS A 32 -12.06 7.83 -23.31
C HIS A 32 -12.09 6.55 -22.49
N ALA A 33 -11.06 6.34 -21.67
CA ALA A 33 -11.10 5.28 -20.66
C ALA A 33 -12.16 5.60 -19.60
N THR A 34 -12.92 4.59 -19.24
CA THR A 34 -13.99 4.60 -18.25
C THR A 34 -13.66 3.65 -17.11
N LEU A 35 -14.48 3.61 -16.06
CA LEU A 35 -14.29 2.66 -14.96
C LEU A 35 -14.42 1.20 -15.41
N ASP A 36 -15.22 0.93 -16.44
CA ASP A 36 -15.48 -0.42 -16.94
C ASP A 36 -14.24 -1.02 -17.64
N ASP A 37 -13.29 -0.17 -18.04
CA ASP A 37 -12.02 -0.59 -18.65
C ASP A 37 -10.99 -1.06 -17.61
N PHE A 38 -11.26 -0.89 -16.31
CA PHE A 38 -10.34 -1.25 -15.24
C PHE A 38 -10.75 -2.55 -14.53
N THR A 39 -9.76 -3.41 -14.33
CA THR A 39 -9.81 -4.39 -13.24
C THR A 39 -9.44 -3.69 -11.93
N ILE A 40 -10.37 -3.67 -10.96
CA ILE A 40 -10.22 -2.99 -9.68
C ILE A 40 -10.18 -4.00 -8.53
N LEU A 41 -9.12 -3.92 -7.71
CA LEU A 41 -8.94 -4.70 -6.49
C LEU A 41 -8.79 -3.74 -5.30
N ARG A 42 -9.36 -4.10 -4.15
CA ARG A 42 -9.37 -3.28 -2.92
C ARG A 42 -9.04 -4.15 -1.72
N GLY A 43 -8.40 -3.55 -0.71
CA GLY A 43 -8.03 -4.27 0.52
C GLY A 43 -7.26 -5.55 0.20
N ASP A 44 -7.57 -6.62 0.93
CA ASP A 44 -6.88 -7.91 0.79
C ASP A 44 -6.99 -8.53 -0.62
N ALA A 45 -8.01 -8.17 -1.40
CA ALA A 45 -8.12 -8.61 -2.78
C ALA A 45 -6.98 -8.07 -3.67
N MET A 46 -6.25 -7.04 -3.23
CA MET A 46 -5.04 -6.54 -3.89
C MET A 46 -3.82 -7.44 -3.64
N GLN A 47 -3.80 -8.22 -2.56
CA GLN A 47 -2.63 -8.99 -2.12
C GLN A 47 -2.02 -9.89 -3.20
N PRO A 48 -2.79 -10.57 -4.07
CA PRO A 48 -2.23 -11.38 -5.16
C PRO A 48 -1.35 -10.60 -6.16
N MET A 49 -1.56 -9.29 -6.29
CA MET A 49 -0.76 -8.43 -7.18
C MET A 49 0.60 -8.04 -6.59
N TYR A 50 0.77 -8.18 -5.27
CA TYR A 50 2.00 -7.89 -4.54
C TYR A 50 2.37 -9.07 -3.63
N PRO A 51 2.66 -10.25 -4.20
CA PRO A 51 2.88 -11.47 -3.42
C PRO A 51 4.10 -11.37 -2.49
N TYR A 52 5.03 -10.46 -2.77
CA TYR A 52 6.23 -10.23 -1.96
C TYR A 52 5.96 -9.39 -0.70
N LEU A 53 4.81 -8.71 -0.62
CA LEU A 53 4.55 -7.70 0.41
C LEU A 53 4.45 -8.24 1.84
N PRO A 54 3.86 -9.42 2.11
CA PRO A 54 3.73 -9.94 3.48
C PRO A 54 5.09 -10.15 4.18
N ASP A 55 6.10 -10.53 3.40
CA ASP A 55 7.47 -10.76 3.89
C ASP A 55 8.40 -9.56 3.66
N TRP A 56 7.87 -8.45 3.12
CA TRP A 56 8.69 -7.28 2.78
C TRP A 56 8.88 -6.36 3.99
N ALA A 57 10.14 -6.07 4.30
CA ALA A 57 10.51 -5.11 5.34
C ALA A 57 11.28 -3.92 4.75
N TYR A 58 10.74 -2.71 4.90
CA TYR A 58 11.45 -1.50 4.51
C TYR A 58 12.65 -1.26 5.44
N ARG A 59 13.87 -1.46 4.93
CA ARG A 59 15.12 -1.25 5.69
C ARG A 59 15.14 -1.99 7.03
N ALA A 60 14.66 -3.24 7.05
CA ALA A 60 14.57 -4.09 8.24
C ALA A 60 13.71 -3.53 9.39
N ARG A 61 12.83 -2.55 9.12
CA ARG A 61 11.87 -2.03 10.09
C ARG A 61 10.74 -3.03 10.33
N ASN A 62 10.45 -3.29 11.60
CA ASN A 62 9.36 -4.17 12.06
C ASN A 62 8.18 -3.40 12.67
N ASP A 63 8.22 -2.06 12.61
CA ASP A 63 7.21 -1.16 13.15
C ASP A 63 6.29 -0.57 12.07
N ILE A 64 6.42 -1.04 10.82
CA ILE A 64 5.64 -0.58 9.66
C ILE A 64 4.68 -1.69 9.23
N GLU A 65 3.40 -1.35 9.12
CA GLU A 65 2.36 -2.15 8.48
C GLU A 65 2.04 -1.54 7.11
N PHE A 66 2.12 -2.33 6.04
CA PHE A 66 1.65 -1.92 4.72
C PHE A 66 0.19 -2.32 4.56
N VAL A 67 -0.67 -1.32 4.35
CA VAL A 67 -2.12 -1.49 4.29
C VAL A 67 -2.56 -1.46 2.82
N PRO A 68 -3.10 -2.56 2.27
CA PRO A 68 -3.58 -2.58 0.89
C PRO A 68 -4.82 -1.68 0.74
N CYS A 69 -4.77 -0.74 -0.20
CA CYS A 69 -5.86 0.22 -0.43
C CYS A 69 -6.58 -0.05 -1.75
N LEU A 70 -5.90 0.16 -2.89
CA LEU A 70 -6.50 0.11 -4.22
C LEU A 70 -5.46 -0.28 -5.26
N LYS A 71 -5.81 -1.22 -6.14
CA LYS A 71 -5.12 -1.44 -7.41
C LYS A 71 -6.13 -1.34 -8.54
N ALA A 72 -5.89 -0.46 -9.49
CA ALA A 72 -6.65 -0.37 -10.72
C ALA A 72 -5.71 -0.57 -11.91
N ARG A 73 -6.07 -1.47 -12.83
CA ARG A 73 -5.32 -1.70 -14.07
C ARG A 73 -6.27 -1.73 -15.26
N SER A 74 -6.00 -0.89 -16.26
CA SER A 74 -6.59 -1.00 -17.59
C SER A 74 -5.79 -2.01 -18.41
N ILE A 75 -6.49 -2.75 -19.28
CA ILE A 75 -5.90 -3.67 -20.26
C ILE A 75 -5.76 -2.94 -21.59
#